data_AF-V7CSH1-F1
#
_entry.id   AF-V7CSH1-F1
#
_cell.length_a   1.000
_cell.length_b   1.000
_cell.length_c   1.000
_cell.angle_alpha   90.00
_cell.angle_beta   90.00
_cell.angle_gamma   90.00
#
_symmetry.space_group_name_H-M   'P 1'
#
loop_
_entity.id
_entity.type
_entity.pdbx_description
1 polymer ?
#
loop_
_entity_poly.entity_id
_entity_poly.type
_entity_poly.pdbx_seq_one_letter_code
_entity_poly.pdbx_strand_id
1 'polypeptide(L)'
;MLSPTWTSSLEDAFLWIGGWRPSMAFHLLYSKSGLQFEARLQELVQGLRTHDLGDLSASQISQLDEMQKRVILEERQITDLMAGHQETVADASMVELSHVASEMIRANERGEVEESKEFEDKVESTLVQKEEGLEKILQKADELRLGTLKAIVNVLTPKQAIHFLIAAAELHLRLHEWGKKIDARKENHGTGEGKNYNSSI
;
A
#
# COMPACT_ATOMS: atom_id res chain seq x y z
N MET A 1 11.17 7.69 0.07
CA MET A 1 10.35 8.73 -0.59
C MET A 1 8.83 8.49 -0.49
N LEU A 2 8.34 7.29 -0.13
CA LEU A 2 6.90 6.96 -0.19
C LEU A 2 6.28 6.48 1.14
N SER A 3 6.96 6.66 2.27
CA SER A 3 6.43 6.30 3.59
C SER A 3 6.08 7.58 4.34
N PRO A 4 4.80 7.98 4.38
CA PRO A 4 4.42 9.17 5.09
C PRO A 4 4.66 9.01 6.59
N THR A 5 5.13 10.05 7.28
CA THR A 5 5.48 9.98 8.71
C THR A 5 4.27 9.79 9.64
N TRP A 6 3.05 9.78 9.10
CA TRP A 6 1.82 9.65 9.87
C TRP A 6 1.23 8.23 9.85
N THR A 7 1.79 7.29 9.08
CA THR A 7 1.37 5.89 9.10
C THR A 7 2.03 5.12 10.24
N SER A 8 1.28 4.19 10.80
CA SER A 8 1.80 3.22 11.76
C SER A 8 2.55 2.09 11.04
N SER A 9 3.39 1.35 11.78
CA SER A 9 4.12 0.19 11.24
C SER A 9 3.17 -0.87 10.67
N LEU A 10 1.96 -0.97 11.23
CA LEU A 10 0.90 -1.84 10.73
C LEU A 10 0.38 -1.36 9.37
N GLU A 11 0.08 -0.08 9.21
CA GLU A 11 -0.40 0.48 7.95
C GLU A 11 0.64 0.29 6.84
N ASP A 12 1.91 0.60 7.14
CA ASP A 12 3.02 0.45 6.19
C ASP A 12 3.16 -1.00 5.70
N ALA A 13 3.01 -1.98 6.59
CA ALA A 13 3.11 -3.40 6.24
C ALA A 13 2.02 -3.89 5.27
N PHE A 14 0.88 -3.18 5.19
CA PHE A 14 -0.24 -3.53 4.32
C PHE A 14 -0.34 -2.62 3.08
N LEU A 15 0.60 -1.70 2.87
CA LEU A 15 0.64 -0.90 1.64
C LEU A 15 1.06 -1.76 0.44
N TRP A 16 0.32 -1.61 -0.65
CA TRP A 16 0.63 -2.09 -1.98
C TRP A 16 0.92 -0.89 -2.88
N ILE A 17 2.20 -0.73 -3.25
CA ILE A 17 2.69 0.29 -4.20
C ILE A 17 2.13 1.68 -3.82
N GLY A 18 2.53 2.17 -2.65
CA GLY A 18 2.17 3.50 -2.14
C GLY A 18 0.73 3.68 -1.64
N GLY A 19 -0.12 2.65 -1.66
CA GLY A 19 -1.51 2.75 -1.22
C GLY A 19 -2.15 1.42 -0.84
N TRP A 20 -3.47 1.36 -0.75
CA TRP A 20 -4.19 0.11 -0.55
C TRP A 20 -4.26 -0.71 -1.85
N ARG A 21 -4.42 -2.03 -1.74
CA ARG A 21 -4.55 -2.90 -2.91
C ARG A 21 -6.00 -2.89 -3.45
N PRO A 22 -6.27 -2.50 -4.71
CA PRO A 22 -7.62 -2.38 -5.29
C PRO A 22 -8.62 -3.52 -5.00
N SER A 23 -8.17 -4.77 -4.96
CA SER A 23 -8.94 -5.96 -4.66
C SER A 23 -9.54 -5.95 -3.25
N MET A 24 -8.93 -5.23 -2.30
CA MET A 24 -9.45 -5.04 -0.95
C MET A 24 -10.80 -4.33 -0.92
N ALA A 25 -11.10 -3.47 -1.91
CA ALA A 25 -12.41 -2.84 -2.00
C ALA A 25 -13.54 -3.86 -2.21
N PHE A 26 -13.31 -4.89 -3.03
CA PHE A 26 -14.28 -5.96 -3.26
C PHE A 26 -14.41 -6.86 -2.03
N HIS A 27 -13.30 -7.18 -1.36
CA HIS A 27 -13.34 -7.93 -0.10
C HIS A 27 -14.17 -7.20 0.96
N LEU A 28 -13.91 -5.91 1.16
CA LEU A 28 -14.68 -5.07 2.06
C LEU A 28 -16.17 -5.05 1.67
N LEU A 29 -16.47 -4.85 0.38
CA LEU A 29 -17.84 -4.79 -0.12
C LEU A 29 -18.57 -6.10 0.18
N TYR A 30 -18.02 -7.26 -0.18
CA TYR A 30 -18.68 -8.55 0.04
C TYR A 30 -18.79 -8.89 1.53
N SER A 31 -17.76 -8.60 2.33
CA SER A 31 -17.83 -8.81 3.78
C SER A 31 -18.89 -7.94 4.44
N LYS A 32 -18.98 -6.64 4.09
CA LYS A 32 -20.00 -5.73 4.63
C LYS A 32 -21.40 -6.13 4.16
N SER A 33 -21.54 -6.53 2.89
CA SER A 33 -22.81 -7.01 2.32
C SER A 33 -23.31 -8.25 3.04
N GLY A 34 -22.44 -9.23 3.28
CA GLY A 34 -22.77 -10.44 4.03
C GLY A 34 -23.23 -10.14 5.45
N LEU A 35 -22.50 -9.28 6.17
CA LEU A 35 -22.88 -8.86 7.53
C LEU A 35 -24.26 -8.17 7.56
N GLN A 36 -24.55 -7.29 6.60
CA GLN A 36 -25.82 -6.57 6.53
C GLN A 36 -26.99 -7.48 6.12
N PHE A 37 -26.73 -8.39 5.17
CA PHE A 37 -27.69 -9.39 4.74
C PHE A 37 -28.08 -10.33 5.89
N GLU A 38 -27.09 -10.88 6.61
CA GLU A 38 -27.33 -11.81 7.72
C GLU A 38 -28.10 -11.14 8.87
N ALA A 39 -27.75 -9.90 9.22
CA ALA A 39 -28.41 -9.15 10.29
C ALA A 39 -29.90 -8.89 10.01
N ARG A 40 -30.32 -8.84 8.73
CA ARG A 40 -31.68 -8.49 8.30
C ARG A 40 -32.34 -9.55 7.43
N LEU A 41 -31.89 -10.80 7.55
CA LEU A 41 -32.39 -11.91 6.75
C LEU A 41 -33.92 -12.06 6.82
N GLN A 42 -34.52 -11.87 8.00
CA GLN A 42 -35.97 -11.98 8.18
C GLN A 42 -36.74 -10.89 7.43
N GLU A 43 -36.26 -9.65 7.46
CA GLU A 43 -36.86 -8.52 6.74
C GLU A 43 -36.74 -8.73 5.23
N LEU A 44 -35.59 -9.23 4.77
CA LEU A 44 -35.31 -9.49 3.37
C LEU A 44 -36.16 -10.62 2.79
N VAL A 45 -36.36 -11.72 3.54
CA VAL A 45 -37.24 -12.84 3.16
C VAL A 45 -38.70 -12.39 3.05
N GLN A 46 -39.09 -11.37 3.83
CA GLN A 46 -40.41 -10.73 3.73
C GLN A 46 -40.49 -9.70 2.57
N GLY A 47 -39.42 -9.51 1.82
CA GLY A 47 -39.34 -8.60 0.67
C GLY A 47 -39.11 -7.14 1.04
N LEU A 48 -38.78 -6.84 2.30
CA LEU A 48 -38.46 -5.47 2.73
C LEU A 48 -37.05 -5.11 2.26
N ARG A 49 -36.93 -3.95 1.59
CA ARG A 49 -35.65 -3.43 1.12
C ARG A 49 -35.05 -2.45 2.12
N THR A 50 -33.88 -2.79 2.64
CA THR A 50 -33.08 -1.96 3.55
C THR A 50 -32.33 -0.86 2.80
N HIS A 51 -32.13 -1.05 1.49
CA HIS A 51 -31.37 -0.20 0.57
C HIS A 51 -29.88 -0.01 0.96
N ASP A 52 -29.34 -0.90 1.79
CA ASP A 52 -27.91 -0.98 2.09
C ASP A 52 -27.21 -2.03 1.21
N LEU A 53 -25.98 -2.45 1.57
CA LEU A 53 -25.24 -3.46 0.78
C LEU A 53 -25.76 -4.88 0.96
N GLY A 54 -26.66 -5.16 1.92
CA GLY A 54 -27.39 -6.42 2.01
C GLY A 54 -28.37 -6.63 0.85
N ASP A 55 -28.77 -5.54 0.18
CA ASP A 55 -29.75 -5.55 -0.92
C ASP A 55 -29.10 -5.56 -2.31
N LEU A 56 -27.84 -6.00 -2.45
CA LEU A 56 -27.18 -6.08 -3.77
C LEU A 56 -27.97 -6.98 -4.72
N SER A 57 -28.32 -6.45 -5.89
CA SER A 57 -29.01 -7.24 -6.90
C SER A 57 -28.07 -8.27 -7.54
N ALA A 58 -28.63 -9.34 -8.11
CA ALA A 58 -27.85 -10.31 -8.88
C ALA A 58 -27.04 -9.65 -10.01
N SER A 59 -27.62 -8.64 -10.69
CA SER A 59 -26.91 -7.90 -11.75
C SER A 59 -25.77 -7.03 -11.21
N GLN A 60 -25.90 -6.47 -10.01
CA GLN A 60 -24.80 -5.75 -9.35
C GLN A 60 -23.68 -6.72 -8.98
N ILE A 61 -24.01 -7.87 -8.37
CA ILE A 61 -23.03 -8.89 -7.98
C ILE A 61 -22.26 -9.39 -9.21
N SER A 62 -22.94 -9.74 -10.30
CA SER A 62 -22.26 -10.19 -11.52
C SER A 62 -21.34 -9.11 -12.12
N GLN A 63 -21.76 -7.83 -12.11
CA GLN A 63 -20.91 -6.74 -12.59
C GLN A 63 -19.68 -6.52 -11.70
N LEU A 64 -19.84 -6.62 -10.37
CA LEU A 64 -18.75 -6.50 -9.41
C LEU A 64 -17.76 -7.67 -9.50
N ASP A 65 -18.23 -8.89 -9.70
CA ASP A 65 -17.37 -10.08 -9.88
C ASP A 65 -16.52 -9.97 -11.15
N GLU A 66 -17.12 -9.59 -12.28
CA GLU A 66 -16.38 -9.36 -13.52
C GLU A 66 -15.39 -8.19 -13.40
N MET A 67 -15.76 -7.15 -12.66
CA MET A 67 -14.86 -6.03 -12.37
C MET A 67 -13.67 -6.48 -11.50
N GLN A 68 -13.93 -7.28 -10.46
CA GLN A 68 -12.88 -7.80 -9.58
C GLN A 68 -11.86 -8.64 -10.35
N LYS A 69 -12.31 -9.49 -11.27
CA LYS A 69 -11.42 -10.30 -12.12
C LYS A 69 -10.47 -9.43 -12.95
N ARG A 70 -11.00 -8.36 -13.57
CA ARG A 70 -10.17 -7.40 -14.34
C ARG A 70 -9.17 -6.66 -13.44
N VAL A 71 -9.63 -6.14 -12.31
CA VAL A 71 -8.77 -5.44 -11.35
C VAL A 71 -7.65 -6.35 -10.86
N ILE A 72 -7.93 -7.61 -10.52
CA ILE A 72 -6.90 -8.58 -10.08
C ILE A 72 -5.87 -8.84 -11.20
N LEU A 73 -6.30 -8.88 -12.46
CA LEU A 73 -5.38 -9.04 -13.59
C LEU A 73 -4.45 -7.83 -13.73
N GLU A 74 -5.00 -6.62 -13.67
CA GLU A 74 -4.22 -5.37 -13.75
C GLU A 74 -3.28 -5.21 -12.54
N GLU A 75 -3.73 -5.57 -11.33
CA GLU A 75 -2.87 -5.60 -10.14
C GLU A 75 -1.66 -6.52 -10.31
N ARG A 76 -1.86 -7.71 -10.90
CA ARG A 76 -0.76 -8.64 -11.15
C ARG A 76 0.25 -8.03 -12.11
N GLN A 77 -0.21 -7.44 -13.21
CA GLN A 77 0.66 -6.76 -14.17
C GLN A 77 1.47 -5.64 -13.51
N ILE A 78 0.85 -4.80 -12.68
CA ILE A 78 1.56 -3.71 -11.98
C ILE A 78 2.54 -4.29 -10.93
N THR A 79 2.16 -5.38 -10.25
CA THR A 79 3.04 -6.06 -9.29
C THR A 79 4.28 -6.63 -9.99
N ASP A 80 4.11 -7.23 -11.16
CA ASP A 80 5.22 -7.77 -11.95
C ASP A 80 6.14 -6.65 -12.45
N LEU A 81 5.57 -5.50 -12.88
CA LEU A 81 6.35 -4.30 -13.22
C LEU A 81 7.15 -3.77 -12.04
N MET A 82 6.55 -3.73 -10.84
CA MET A 82 7.23 -3.31 -9.61
C MET A 82 8.39 -4.26 -9.26
N ALA A 83 8.16 -5.57 -9.32
CA ALA A 83 9.19 -6.57 -9.05
C ALA A 83 10.37 -6.42 -10.03
N GLY A 84 10.09 -6.36 -11.34
CA GLY A 84 11.14 -6.17 -12.34
C GLY A 84 11.90 -4.84 -12.16
N HIS A 85 11.22 -3.78 -11.75
CA HIS A 85 11.87 -2.49 -11.48
C HIS A 85 12.76 -2.55 -10.23
N GLN A 86 12.33 -3.24 -9.17
CA GLN A 86 13.13 -3.45 -7.96
C GLN A 86 14.42 -4.24 -8.25
N GLU A 87 14.39 -5.21 -9.16
CA GLU A 87 15.58 -5.97 -9.58
C GLU A 87 16.66 -5.07 -10.21
N THR A 88 16.27 -3.94 -10.82
CA THR A 88 17.23 -3.02 -11.44
C THR A 88 18.19 -2.36 -10.45
N VAL A 89 17.92 -2.40 -9.14
CA VAL A 89 18.85 -1.90 -8.11
C VAL A 89 20.17 -2.69 -8.12
N ALA A 90 20.15 -3.92 -8.63
CA ALA A 90 21.32 -4.79 -8.76
C ALA A 90 21.77 -4.97 -10.22
N ASP A 91 21.41 -4.06 -11.12
CA ASP A 91 21.87 -4.11 -12.52
C ASP A 91 23.36 -3.72 -12.66
N ALA A 92 23.91 -3.93 -13.86
CA ALA A 92 25.31 -3.64 -14.15
C ALA A 92 25.69 -2.19 -13.85
N SER A 93 24.82 -1.22 -14.13
CA SER A 93 25.09 0.20 -13.89
C SER A 93 25.27 0.50 -12.39
N MET A 94 24.41 -0.07 -11.54
CA MET A 94 24.50 0.09 -10.09
C MET A 94 25.71 -0.64 -9.51
N VAL A 95 26.02 -1.84 -10.01
CA VAL A 95 27.19 -2.61 -9.57
C VAL A 95 28.49 -1.90 -9.92
N GLU A 96 28.60 -1.36 -11.14
CA GLU A 96 29.76 -0.56 -11.57
C GLU A 96 29.92 0.70 -10.71
N LEU A 97 28.84 1.47 -10.50
CA LEU A 97 28.88 2.66 -9.66
C LEU A 97 29.28 2.32 -8.22
N SER A 98 28.72 1.26 -7.64
CA SER A 98 29.06 0.77 -6.30
C SER A 98 30.53 0.38 -6.19
N HIS A 99 31.06 -0.31 -7.21
CA HIS A 99 32.46 -0.70 -7.26
C HIS A 99 33.39 0.53 -7.31
N VAL A 100 33.11 1.49 -8.20
CA VAL A 100 33.90 2.72 -8.33
C VAL A 100 33.84 3.56 -7.04
N ALA A 101 32.66 3.72 -6.44
CA ALA A 101 32.51 4.40 -5.16
C ALA A 101 33.38 3.75 -4.07
N SER A 102 33.42 2.41 -4.03
CA SER A 102 34.24 1.67 -3.07
C SER A 102 35.74 1.85 -3.30
N GLU A 103 36.20 1.90 -4.55
CA GLU A 103 37.60 2.21 -4.88
C GLU A 103 37.98 3.65 -4.51
N MET A 104 37.10 4.62 -4.77
CA MET A 104 37.32 6.01 -4.40
C MET A 104 37.44 6.20 -2.89
N ILE A 105 36.59 5.54 -2.08
CA ILE A 105 36.69 5.57 -0.61
C ILE A 105 38.07 5.06 -0.16
N ARG A 106 38.51 3.92 -0.69
CA ARG A 106 39.82 3.32 -0.36
C ARG A 106 40.99 4.22 -0.75
N ALA A 107 40.89 4.93 -1.86
CA ALA A 107 41.94 5.82 -2.35
C ALA A 107 41.95 7.16 -1.60
N ASN A 108 40.79 7.69 -1.20
CA ASN A 108 40.68 8.87 -0.36
C ASN A 108 41.28 8.62 1.04
N GLU A 109 41.08 7.43 1.63
CA GLU A 109 41.75 7.02 2.88
C GLU A 109 43.29 7.04 2.78
N ARG A 110 43.83 6.85 1.57
CA ARG A 110 45.28 6.96 1.29
C ARG A 110 45.73 8.37 0.93
N GLY A 111 44.82 9.33 0.85
CA GLY A 111 45.09 10.72 0.47
C GLY A 111 45.30 10.92 -1.04
N GLU A 112 44.77 10.02 -1.88
CA GLU A 112 45.10 9.94 -3.32
C GLU A 112 44.02 10.54 -4.26
N VAL A 113 42.88 11.06 -3.76
CA VAL A 113 41.72 11.42 -4.61
C VAL A 113 41.02 12.72 -4.20
N GLU A 114 40.70 13.57 -5.19
CA GLU A 114 39.71 14.66 -5.09
C GLU A 114 38.30 14.16 -5.46
N GLU A 115 37.25 14.69 -4.83
CA GLU A 115 35.85 14.46 -5.20
C GLU A 115 35.63 14.71 -6.70
N SER A 116 35.21 13.68 -7.44
CA SER A 116 34.90 13.81 -8.87
C SER A 116 33.43 14.13 -9.06
N LYS A 117 33.14 15.41 -9.33
CA LYS A 117 31.79 15.88 -9.67
C LYS A 117 31.15 15.09 -10.82
N GLU A 118 31.94 14.66 -11.81
CA GLU A 118 31.47 13.83 -12.92
C GLU A 118 30.91 12.47 -12.46
N PHE A 119 31.53 11.88 -11.44
CA PHE A 119 31.03 10.63 -10.86
C PHE A 119 29.73 10.84 -10.08
N GLU A 120 29.64 11.91 -9.27
CA GLU A 120 28.42 12.27 -8.55
C GLU A 120 27.25 12.52 -9.53
N ASP A 121 27.48 13.30 -10.59
CA ASP A 121 26.48 13.57 -11.63
C ASP A 121 26.01 12.26 -12.31
N LYS A 122 26.91 11.29 -12.51
CA LYS A 122 26.56 9.97 -13.07
C LYS A 122 25.74 9.13 -12.10
N VAL A 123 26.07 9.14 -10.80
CA VAL A 123 25.29 8.46 -9.75
C VAL A 123 23.88 9.06 -9.69
N GLU A 124 23.78 10.39 -9.62
CA GLU A 124 22.50 11.09 -9.57
C GLU A 124 21.63 10.76 -10.78
N SER A 125 22.16 10.89 -12.00
CA SER A 125 21.43 10.56 -13.24
C SER A 125 20.91 9.12 -13.26
N THR A 126 21.69 8.16 -12.77
CA THR A 126 21.30 6.74 -12.70
C THR A 126 20.18 6.52 -11.67
N LEU A 127 20.23 7.21 -10.53
CA LEU A 127 19.18 7.14 -9.51
C LEU A 127 17.89 7.82 -9.98
N VAL A 128 17.98 8.98 -10.63
CA VAL A 128 16.82 9.69 -11.19
C VAL A 128 16.05 8.81 -12.18
N GLN A 129 16.73 8.09 -13.07
CA GLN A 129 16.06 7.17 -13.99
C GLN A 129 15.29 6.05 -13.27
N LYS A 130 15.79 5.57 -12.13
CA LYS A 130 15.12 4.56 -11.31
C LYS A 130 13.95 5.17 -10.54
N GLU A 131 14.08 6.39 -10.04
CA GLU A 131 12.98 7.12 -9.41
C GLU A 131 11.83 7.40 -10.38
N GLU A 132 12.12 7.81 -11.62
CA GLU A 132 11.13 8.00 -12.69
C GLU A 132 10.37 6.70 -13.01
N GLY A 133 11.06 5.54 -12.96
CA GLY A 133 10.41 4.24 -13.12
C GLY A 133 9.42 3.93 -11.99
N LEU A 134 9.81 4.22 -10.73
CA LEU A 134 8.92 4.09 -9.57
C LEU A 134 7.71 5.04 -9.67
N GLU A 135 7.92 6.27 -10.12
CA GLU A 135 6.84 7.25 -10.32
C GLU A 135 5.79 6.74 -11.31
N LYS A 136 6.24 6.19 -12.46
CA LYS A 136 5.35 5.59 -13.47
C LYS A 136 4.56 4.41 -12.93
N ILE A 137 5.19 3.56 -12.11
CA ILE A 137 4.53 2.40 -11.48
C ILE A 137 3.51 2.87 -10.44
N LEU A 138 3.86 3.86 -9.63
CA LEU A 138 2.95 4.46 -8.65
C LEU A 138 1.75 5.10 -9.34
N GLN A 139 1.95 5.84 -10.44
CA GLN A 139 0.88 6.41 -11.22
C GLN A 139 -0.10 5.34 -11.73
N LYS A 140 0.40 4.20 -12.25
CA LYS A 140 -0.46 3.08 -12.67
C LYS A 140 -1.28 2.51 -11.52
N ALA A 141 -0.67 2.36 -10.34
CA ALA A 141 -1.35 1.89 -9.15
C ALA A 141 -2.44 2.90 -8.68
N ASP A 142 -2.15 4.20 -8.73
CA ASP A 142 -3.07 5.28 -8.41
C ASP A 142 -4.27 5.33 -9.36
N GLU A 143 -4.01 5.21 -10.66
CA GLU A 143 -5.04 5.14 -11.70
C GLU A 143 -5.95 3.92 -11.49
N LEU A 144 -5.38 2.75 -11.19
CA LEU A 144 -6.16 1.54 -10.90
C LEU A 144 -6.99 1.68 -9.62
N ARG A 145 -6.44 2.27 -8.55
CA ARG A 145 -7.20 2.52 -7.31
C ARG A 145 -8.38 3.46 -7.54
N LEU A 146 -8.16 4.59 -8.22
CA LEU A 146 -9.22 5.55 -8.51
C LEU A 146 -10.25 4.98 -9.47
N GLY A 147 -9.80 4.27 -10.51
CA GLY A 147 -10.66 3.57 -11.47
C GLY A 147 -11.56 2.54 -10.79
N THR A 148 -10.99 1.75 -9.88
CA THR A 148 -11.73 0.74 -9.11
C THR A 148 -12.81 1.37 -8.24
N LEU A 149 -12.48 2.41 -7.46
CA LEU A 149 -13.46 3.09 -6.61
C LEU A 149 -14.60 3.70 -7.43
N LYS A 150 -14.27 4.40 -8.53
CA LYS A 150 -15.27 4.98 -9.43
C LYS A 150 -16.18 3.91 -10.03
N ALA A 151 -15.59 2.80 -10.50
CA ALA A 151 -16.33 1.73 -11.12
C ALA A 151 -17.29 1.04 -10.13
N ILE A 152 -16.86 0.76 -8.90
CA ILE A 152 -17.73 0.22 -7.84
C ILE A 152 -18.89 1.18 -7.56
N VAL A 153 -18.60 2.46 -7.31
CA VAL A 153 -19.63 3.45 -6.99
C VAL A 153 -20.65 3.60 -8.12
N ASN A 154 -20.25 3.45 -9.38
CA ASN A 154 -21.15 3.52 -10.53
C ASN A 154 -22.07 2.29 -10.68
N VAL A 155 -21.69 1.12 -10.16
CA VAL A 155 -22.53 -0.08 -10.13
C VAL A 155 -23.55 -0.02 -8.98
N LEU A 156 -23.15 0.59 -7.87
CA LEU A 156 -23.98 0.72 -6.67
C LEU A 156 -25.04 1.81 -6.85
N THR A 157 -26.16 1.66 -6.14
CA THR A 157 -27.09 2.79 -5.95
C THR A 157 -26.45 3.83 -5.01
N PRO A 158 -26.89 5.10 -5.02
CA PRO A 158 -26.31 6.13 -4.15
C PRO A 158 -26.28 5.76 -2.66
N LYS A 159 -27.33 5.09 -2.16
CA LYS A 159 -27.38 4.63 -0.76
C LYS A 159 -26.36 3.54 -0.47
N GLN A 160 -26.28 2.52 -1.35
CA GLN A 160 -25.27 1.47 -1.26
C GLN A 160 -23.85 2.04 -1.31
N ALA A 161 -23.58 2.98 -2.22
CA ALA A 161 -22.28 3.64 -2.31
C ALA A 161 -21.90 4.37 -1.02
N ILE A 162 -22.85 5.06 -0.37
CA ILE A 162 -22.63 5.67 0.95
C ILE A 162 -22.27 4.60 1.99
N HIS A 163 -23.03 3.50 2.07
CA HIS A 163 -22.73 2.41 3.01
C HIS A 163 -21.36 1.78 2.77
N PHE A 164 -20.95 1.62 1.52
CA PHE A 164 -19.64 1.13 1.14
C PHE A 164 -18.52 2.10 1.58
N LEU A 165 -18.66 3.40 1.30
CA LEU A 165 -17.66 4.41 1.67
C LEU A 165 -17.55 4.58 3.19
N ILE A 166 -18.66 4.49 3.92
CA ILE A 166 -18.66 4.47 5.39
C ILE A 166 -17.86 3.26 5.88
N ALA A 167 -18.15 2.06 5.37
CA ALA A 167 -17.43 0.85 5.78
C ALA A 167 -15.92 0.94 5.48
N ALA A 168 -15.54 1.57 4.37
CA ALA A 168 -14.14 1.79 4.01
C ALA A 168 -13.46 2.76 4.98
N ALA A 169 -14.11 3.87 5.31
CA ALA A 169 -13.61 4.84 6.27
C ALA A 169 -13.51 4.24 7.68
N GLU A 170 -14.52 3.48 8.12
CA GLU A 170 -14.50 2.74 9.39
C GLU A 170 -13.28 1.82 9.47
N LEU A 171 -13.06 0.97 8.47
CA LEU A 171 -11.92 0.05 8.46
C LEU A 171 -10.59 0.81 8.49
N HIS A 172 -10.44 1.86 7.67
CA HIS A 172 -9.22 2.66 7.62
C HIS A 172 -8.90 3.31 8.97
N LEU A 173 -9.88 3.97 9.60
CA LEU A 173 -9.72 4.60 10.91
C LEU A 173 -9.36 3.57 12.00
N ARG A 174 -9.97 2.38 11.97
CA ARG A 174 -9.67 1.31 12.93
C ARG A 174 -8.25 0.77 12.77
N LEU A 175 -7.81 0.51 11.54
CA LEU A 175 -6.43 0.08 11.28
C LEU A 175 -5.42 1.10 11.78
N HIS A 176 -5.67 2.38 11.52
CA HIS A 176 -4.83 3.48 11.99
C HIS A 176 -4.74 3.55 13.53
N GLU A 177 -5.89 3.54 14.22
CA GLU A 177 -5.96 3.58 15.69
C GLU A 177 -5.26 2.36 16.32
N TRP A 178 -5.48 1.17 15.77
CA TRP A 178 -4.88 -0.06 16.29
C TRP A 178 -3.38 -0.11 16.02
N GLY A 179 -2.92 0.31 14.84
CA GLY A 179 -1.52 0.40 14.50
C GLY A 179 -0.76 1.34 15.44
N LYS A 180 -1.26 2.55 15.65
CA LYS A 180 -0.67 3.51 16.62
C LYS A 180 -0.58 2.94 18.04
N LYS A 181 -1.60 2.20 18.49
CA LYS A 181 -1.58 1.54 19.80
C LYS A 181 -0.51 0.46 19.89
N ILE A 182 -0.27 -0.28 18.82
CA ILE A 182 0.78 -1.31 18.77
C ILE A 182 2.17 -0.66 18.82
N ASP A 183 2.38 0.40 18.04
CA ASP A 183 3.67 1.10 17.98
C ASP A 183 4.04 1.73 19.34
N ALA A 184 3.10 2.43 19.97
CA ALA A 184 3.31 3.00 21.30
C ALA A 184 3.63 1.94 22.37
N ARG A 185 3.08 0.72 22.26
CA ARG A 185 3.42 -0.38 23.17
C ARG A 185 4.85 -0.85 22.97
N LYS A 186 5.33 -0.96 21.72
CA LYS A 186 6.69 -1.40 21.41
C LYS A 186 7.73 -0.41 21.95
N GLU A 187 7.50 0.89 21.79
CA GLU A 187 8.37 1.94 22.30
C GLU A 187 8.51 1.92 23.83
N ASN A 188 7.41 1.66 24.54
CA ASN A 188 7.40 1.57 26.00
C ASN A 188 8.09 0.29 26.54
N HIS A 189 8.16 -0.79 25.76
CA HIS A 189 8.88 -2.01 26.17
C HIS A 189 10.39 -1.91 25.90
N GLY A 190 10.80 -1.24 24.81
CA GLY A 190 12.22 -1.02 24.49
C GLY A 190 12.95 -0.07 25.45
N THR A 191 12.22 0.79 26.17
CA THR A 191 12.79 1.72 27.18
C THR A 191 12.85 1.14 28.59
N GLY A 192 12.24 -0.02 28.84
CA GLY A 192 12.19 -0.67 30.16
C GLY A 192 13.37 -1.59 30.48
N GLU A 193 14.09 -2.10 29.47
CA GLU A 193 15.18 -3.07 29.68
C GLU A 193 16.55 -2.43 29.97
N GLY A 194 16.69 -1.12 29.80
CA GLY A 194 17.96 -0.39 29.99
C GLY A 194 18.24 0.18 31.39
N LYS A 195 17.38 -0.07 32.40
CA LYS A 195 17.51 0.58 33.73
C LYS A 195 17.81 -0.34 34.91
N ASN A 196 18.12 -1.62 34.67
CA ASN A 196 18.39 -2.58 35.74
C ASN A 196 19.77 -3.24 35.64
N TYR A 197 20.84 -2.48 35.48
CA TYR A 197 22.16 -2.95 35.90
C TYR A 197 22.96 -1.81 36.54
N ASN A 198 23.46 -2.12 37.74
CA ASN A 198 24.36 -1.34 38.62
C ASN A 198 23.73 -0.40 39.65
N SER A 199 23.04 -0.99 40.62
CA SER A 199 23.21 -0.60 42.02
C SER A 199 23.36 -1.88 42.86
N SER A 200 24.37 -1.90 43.74
CA SER A 200 24.88 -3.05 44.53
C SER A 200 25.80 -3.95 43.68
N ILE A 201 27.09 -4.16 43.98
CA ILE A 201 27.86 -4.20 45.23
C ILE A 201 29.27 -3.65 44.96
#